data_AF-A0A0F3RFS3-F1
#
_entry.id   AF-A0A0F3RFS3-F1
#
_cell.length_a   1.000
_cell.length_b   1.000
_cell.length_c   1.000
_cell.angle_alpha   90.00
_cell.angle_beta   90.00
_cell.angle_gamma   90.00
#
_symmetry.space_group_name_H-M   'P 1'
#
loop_
_entity.id
_entity.type
_entity.pdbx_description
1 polymer ?
#
loop_
_entity_poly.entity_id
_entity_poly.type
_entity_poly.pdbx_seq_one_letter_code
_entity_poly.pdbx_strand_id
1 'polypeptide(L)'
;MYTEQLKEGSDYAALNKTIGIHILNFTSITDTDEYHNSFQLKEIKSGLVYFKDIELHTIELNKFAKNPKEELSDVVKKVKNALDIWLAFLTRNDLLNKDNLPKELDNDVLKKH
;
A
#
# COMPACT_ATOMS: atom_id res chain seq x y z
N MET A 1 1.71 3.97 -16.67
CA MET A 1 2.93 4.62 -16.12
C MET A 1 4.13 3.84 -16.60
N TYR A 2 4.76 4.24 -17.71
CA TYR A 2 6.10 3.74 -18.09
C TYR A 2 6.80 4.63 -19.14
N THR A 3 6.22 5.76 -19.57
CA THR A 3 6.69 6.50 -20.76
C THR A 3 7.21 7.91 -20.48
N GLU A 4 7.16 8.42 -19.24
CA GLU A 4 7.46 9.84 -18.98
C GLU A 4 8.79 10.14 -18.26
N GLN A 5 9.63 9.13 -18.00
CA GLN A 5 10.87 9.33 -17.22
C GLN A 5 12.18 9.19 -18.01
N LEU A 6 12.15 9.01 -19.32
CA LEU A 6 13.38 8.86 -20.11
C LEU A 6 13.67 10.14 -20.90
N LYS A 7 14.53 11.00 -20.34
CA LYS A 7 15.33 11.94 -21.14
C LYS A 7 16.46 11.15 -21.79
N GLU A 8 16.52 11.23 -23.11
CA GLU A 8 17.55 10.63 -23.94
C GLU A 8 18.96 11.09 -23.49
N GLY A 9 19.86 10.14 -23.21
CA GLY A 9 21.28 10.42 -22.92
C GLY A 9 21.76 10.33 -21.46
N SER A 10 20.94 9.88 -20.52
CA SER A 10 21.39 9.62 -19.13
C SER A 10 21.73 8.13 -18.92
N ASP A 11 22.80 7.87 -18.18
CA ASP A 11 23.27 6.52 -17.85
C ASP A 11 22.16 5.73 -17.11
N TYR A 12 21.69 4.63 -17.71
CA TYR A 12 20.74 3.71 -17.06
C TYR A 12 21.27 3.13 -15.74
N ALA A 13 22.57 3.30 -15.47
CA ALA A 13 23.25 2.88 -14.26
C ALA A 13 22.78 3.63 -13.00
N ALA A 14 22.18 4.82 -13.14
CA ALA A 14 21.62 5.57 -12.02
C ALA A 14 20.10 5.34 -11.92
N LEU A 15 19.69 4.09 -11.71
CA LEU A 15 18.28 3.81 -11.42
C LEU A 15 17.92 4.42 -10.06
N ASN A 16 17.11 5.47 -10.06
CA ASN A 16 16.58 6.03 -8.82
C ASN A 16 15.71 4.98 -8.12
N LYS A 17 15.73 4.97 -6.78
CA LYS A 17 14.88 4.10 -5.98
C LYS A 17 13.43 4.18 -6.46
N THR A 18 12.95 3.07 -7.02
CA THR A 18 11.65 2.94 -7.66
C THR A 18 10.80 2.00 -6.82
N ILE A 19 9.71 2.54 -6.30
CA ILE A 19 8.74 1.79 -5.52
C ILE A 19 7.47 1.69 -6.35
N GLY A 20 7.12 0.49 -6.78
CA GLY A 20 5.82 0.19 -7.37
C GLY A 20 4.83 -0.14 -6.25
N ILE A 21 3.67 0.50 -6.23
CA ILE A 21 2.61 0.19 -5.26
C ILE A 21 1.35 -0.21 -6.04
N HIS A 22 0.90 -1.45 -5.84
CA HIS A 22 -0.35 -1.97 -6.36
C HIS A 22 -1.38 -2.03 -5.25
N ILE A 23 -2.49 -1.31 -5.39
CA ILE A 23 -3.61 -1.36 -4.46
C ILE A 23 -4.73 -2.15 -5.13
N LEU A 24 -5.10 -3.28 -4.54
CA LEU A 24 -6.04 -4.25 -5.11
C LEU A 24 -7.25 -4.43 -4.19
N ASN A 25 -8.43 -4.58 -4.78
CA ASN A 25 -9.66 -4.91 -4.04
C ASN A 25 -10.02 -6.40 -4.11
N PHE A 26 -9.09 -7.24 -4.57
CA PHE A 26 -9.23 -8.69 -4.68
C PHE A 26 -7.95 -9.38 -4.20
N THR A 27 -8.06 -10.67 -3.86
CA THR A 27 -6.92 -11.48 -3.47
C THR A 27 -6.17 -11.96 -4.71
N SER A 28 -4.95 -11.49 -4.88
CA SER A 28 -3.98 -11.95 -5.89
C SER A 28 -2.89 -12.84 -5.28
N ILE A 29 -2.57 -12.67 -4.00
CA ILE A 29 -1.52 -13.43 -3.30
C ILE A 29 -2.21 -14.38 -2.32
N THR A 30 -2.15 -15.69 -2.56
CA THR A 30 -2.87 -16.68 -1.74
C THR A 30 -2.04 -17.31 -0.64
N ASP A 31 -0.71 -17.19 -0.72
CA ASP A 31 0.23 -17.88 0.18
C ASP A 31 0.40 -17.18 1.54
N THR A 32 -0.25 -16.03 1.73
CA THR A 32 -0.17 -15.24 2.96
C THR A 32 -1.47 -14.48 3.21
N ASP A 33 -1.85 -14.39 4.48
CA ASP A 33 -3.00 -13.62 4.96
C ASP A 33 -2.68 -12.13 5.15
N GLU A 34 -1.41 -11.73 4.97
CA GLU A 34 -0.99 -10.33 5.09
C GLU A 34 -1.61 -9.46 4.00
N TYR A 35 -2.12 -8.29 4.39
CA TYR A 35 -2.71 -7.33 3.46
C TYR A 35 -1.64 -6.54 2.69
N HIS A 36 -0.41 -6.45 3.18
CA HIS A 36 0.70 -5.75 2.54
C HIS A 36 1.87 -6.71 2.35
N ASN A 37 2.26 -6.91 1.10
CA ASN A 37 3.38 -7.76 0.70
C ASN A 37 4.41 -6.94 -0.07
N SER A 38 5.68 -7.06 0.29
CA SER A 38 6.81 -6.40 -0.37
C SER A 38 7.66 -7.42 -1.12
N PHE A 39 7.93 -7.15 -2.40
CA PHE A 39 8.68 -8.01 -3.30
C PHE A 39 9.90 -7.30 -3.89
N GLN A 40 10.97 -8.07 -4.08
CA GLN A 40 12.19 -7.63 -4.74
C GLN A 40 12.47 -8.48 -5.98
N LEU A 41 13.08 -7.87 -6.98
CA LEU A 41 13.49 -8.58 -8.18
C LEU A 41 14.73 -9.43 -7.90
N LYS A 42 14.67 -10.72 -8.23
CA LYS A 42 15.78 -11.66 -8.07
C LYS A 42 16.04 -12.38 -9.39
N GLU A 43 17.31 -12.64 -9.69
CA GLU A 43 17.67 -13.55 -10.77
C GLU A 43 17.21 -14.97 -10.42
N ILE A 44 16.56 -15.66 -11.35
CA ILE A 44 15.79 -16.88 -11.06
C ILE A 44 16.69 -18.06 -10.65
N LYS A 45 17.86 -18.20 -11.27
CA LYS A 45 18.74 -19.36 -11.04
C LYS A 45 19.60 -19.24 -9.77
N SER A 46 20.15 -18.06 -9.54
CA SER A 46 21.08 -17.75 -8.45
C SER A 46 20.40 -17.10 -7.25
N GLY A 47 19.20 -16.55 -7.42
CA GLY A 47 18.52 -15.73 -6.41
C GLY A 47 19.14 -14.36 -6.21
N LEU A 48 20.10 -13.95 -7.06
CA LEU A 48 20.83 -12.69 -6.90
C LEU A 48 19.88 -11.49 -7.00
N VAL A 49 19.88 -10.64 -5.97
CA VAL A 49 19.19 -9.35 -5.94
C VAL A 49 20.12 -8.27 -6.48
N TYR A 50 20.14 -8.11 -7.80
CA TYR A 50 20.99 -7.10 -8.45
C TYR A 50 20.41 -5.68 -8.29
N PHE A 51 19.10 -5.53 -8.53
CA PHE A 51 18.40 -4.26 -8.41
C PHE A 51 17.81 -4.11 -7.01
N LYS A 52 18.60 -3.56 -6.08
CA LYS A 52 18.17 -3.32 -4.68
C LYS A 52 17.21 -2.14 -4.55
N ASP A 53 17.19 -1.29 -5.56
CA ASP A 53 16.42 -0.05 -5.59
C ASP A 53 15.03 -0.22 -6.22
N ILE A 54 14.65 -1.43 -6.63
CA ILE A 54 13.31 -1.76 -7.14
C ILE A 54 12.57 -2.59 -6.10
N GLU A 55 11.47 -2.05 -5.58
CA GLU A 55 10.56 -2.77 -4.68
C GLU A 55 9.13 -2.69 -5.22
N LEU A 56 8.42 -3.81 -5.15
CA LEU A 56 7.00 -3.89 -5.50
C LEU A 56 6.19 -4.19 -4.24
N HIS A 57 5.32 -3.26 -3.87
CA HIS A 57 4.39 -3.41 -2.77
C HIS A 57 3.01 -3.76 -3.34
N THR A 58 2.43 -4.86 -2.87
CA THR A 58 1.04 -5.21 -3.16
C THR A 58 0.23 -5.07 -1.89
N ILE A 59 -0.82 -4.26 -1.96
CA ILE A 59 -1.72 -3.94 -0.86
C ILE A 59 -3.12 -4.43 -1.24
N GLU A 60 -3.63 -5.45 -0.55
CA GLU A 60 -4.91 -6.12 -0.81
C GLU A 60 -5.97 -5.67 0.20
N LEU A 61 -6.81 -4.71 -0.20
CA LEU A 61 -7.82 -4.05 0.65
C LEU A 61 -8.82 -5.05 1.25
N ASN A 62 -9.19 -6.07 0.47
CA ASN A 62 -10.13 -7.11 0.90
C ASN A 62 -9.56 -7.99 2.03
N LYS A 63 -8.24 -8.05 2.22
CA LYS A 63 -7.62 -8.74 3.37
C LYS A 63 -7.61 -7.88 4.63
N PHE A 64 -7.63 -6.55 4.48
CA PHE A 64 -7.70 -5.61 5.60
C PHE A 64 -9.13 -5.55 6.19
N ALA A 65 -10.14 -5.35 5.34
CA ALA A 65 -11.55 -5.43 5.73
C ALA A 65 -12.21 -6.68 5.13
N LYS A 66 -11.94 -7.85 5.72
CA LYS A 66 -12.45 -9.16 5.26
C LYS A 66 -13.97 -9.25 5.27
N ASN A 67 -14.65 -8.47 6.11
CA ASN A 67 -16.10 -8.48 6.23
C ASN A 67 -16.70 -7.10 5.89
N PRO A 68 -17.53 -6.99 4.84
CA PRO A 68 -18.21 -5.75 4.46
C PRO A 68 -19.13 -5.18 5.55
N LYS A 69 -19.54 -6.02 6.52
CA LYS A 69 -20.40 -5.64 7.65
C LYS A 69 -19.61 -5.21 8.89
N GLU A 70 -18.28 -5.10 8.83
CA GLU A 70 -17.54 -4.52 9.95
C GLU A 70 -18.09 -3.12 10.23
N GLU A 71 -18.22 -2.72 11.49
CA GLU A 71 -18.54 -1.34 11.80
C GLU A 71 -17.26 -0.51 11.79
N LEU A 72 -17.38 0.82 11.65
CA LEU A 72 -16.21 1.71 11.67
C LEU A 72 -15.37 1.49 12.93
N SER A 73 -16.01 1.23 14.08
CA SER A 73 -15.35 0.90 15.34
C SER A 73 -14.46 -0.35 15.29
N ASP A 74 -14.79 -1.34 14.45
CA ASP A 74 -14.00 -2.57 14.34
C ASP A 74 -12.81 -2.39 13.40
N VAL A 75 -12.97 -1.57 12.36
CA VAL A 75 -11.88 -1.18 11.47
C VAL A 75 -10.87 -0.31 12.21
N VAL A 76 -11.34 0.64 13.02
CA VAL A 76 -10.51 1.53 13.84
C VAL A 76 -9.63 0.77 14.82
N LYS A 77 -10.14 -0.31 15.44
CA LYS A 77 -9.32 -1.17 16.34
C LYS A 77 -8.11 -1.80 15.65
N LYS A 78 -8.16 -1.97 14.32
CA LYS A 78 -7.08 -2.54 13.53
C LYS A 78 -6.02 -1.49 13.15
N VAL A 79 -6.33 -0.20 13.31
CA VAL A 79 -5.45 0.91 12.96
C VAL A 79 -4.32 1.01 13.96
N LYS A 80 -3.08 0.79 13.49
CA LYS A 80 -1.87 0.91 14.31
C LYS A 80 -0.89 1.91 13.72
N ASN A 81 -0.92 2.10 12.41
CA ASN A 81 0.02 2.95 11.69
C ASN A 81 -0.67 3.78 10.59
N ALA A 82 0.08 4.66 9.94
CA ALA A 82 -0.45 5.54 8.89
C ALA A 82 -1.01 4.77 7.68
N LEU A 83 -0.41 3.64 7.30
CA LEU A 83 -0.91 2.80 6.23
C LEU A 83 -2.29 2.22 6.58
N ASP A 84 -2.48 1.77 7.82
CA ASP A 84 -3.79 1.27 8.27
C ASP A 84 -4.87 2.37 8.22
N ILE A 85 -4.51 3.62 8.47
CA ILE A 85 -5.44 4.76 8.33
C ILE A 85 -5.87 4.93 6.87
N TRP A 86 -4.90 4.93 5.95
CA TRP A 86 -5.19 4.99 4.52
C TRP A 86 -6.00 3.78 4.05
N LEU A 87 -5.76 2.59 4.60
CA LEU A 87 -6.53 1.38 4.30
C LEU A 87 -7.97 1.48 4.81
N ALA A 88 -8.16 1.95 6.05
CA ALA A 88 -9.50 2.22 6.59
C ALA A 88 -10.25 3.22 5.70
N PHE A 89 -9.55 4.26 5.24
CA PHE A 89 -10.10 5.24 4.30
C PHE A 89 -10.49 4.63 2.95
N LEU A 90 -9.57 3.93 2.29
CA LEU A 90 -9.80 3.36 0.97
C LEU A 90 -10.84 2.24 0.98
N THR A 91 -11.00 1.56 2.11
CA THR A 91 -11.93 0.42 2.22
C THR A 91 -13.30 0.85 2.73
N ARG A 92 -13.38 1.87 3.59
CA ARG A 92 -14.62 2.32 4.26
C ARG A 92 -14.87 3.81 4.15
N ASN A 93 -14.56 4.38 2.99
CA ASN A 93 -14.89 5.78 2.67
C ASN A 93 -16.38 6.10 2.87
N ASP A 94 -17.27 5.10 2.71
CA ASP A 94 -18.71 5.21 2.92
C ASP A 94 -19.09 5.53 4.37
N LEU A 95 -18.28 5.09 5.35
CA LEU A 95 -18.54 5.31 6.78
C LEU A 95 -17.81 6.53 7.36
N LEU A 96 -16.88 7.11 6.61
CA LEU A 96 -16.04 8.21 7.10
C LEU A 96 -16.72 9.55 6.84
N ASN A 97 -17.50 10.01 7.83
CA ASN A 97 -17.99 11.39 7.86
C ASN A 97 -16.91 12.31 8.44
N LYS A 98 -16.50 13.33 7.68
CA LYS A 98 -15.50 14.34 8.10
C LYS A 98 -15.89 15.04 9.41
N ASP A 99 -17.19 15.17 9.69
CA ASP A 99 -17.70 15.82 10.88
C ASP A 99 -17.76 14.90 12.11
N ASN A 100 -17.54 13.60 11.94
CA ASN A 100 -17.61 12.60 13.02
C ASN A 100 -16.60 11.46 12.81
N LEU A 101 -15.33 11.81 12.67
CA LEU A 101 -14.23 10.85 12.62
C LEU A 101 -13.93 10.31 14.03
N PRO A 102 -13.75 8.99 14.19
CA PRO A 102 -13.20 8.40 15.41
C PRO A 102 -11.85 9.04 15.74
N LYS A 103 -11.58 9.26 17.04
CA LYS A 103 -10.37 9.96 17.52
C LYS A 103 -9.07 9.30 17.05
N GLU A 104 -9.10 8.00 16.84
CA GLU A 104 -7.98 7.19 16.37
C GLU A 104 -7.64 7.45 14.89
N LEU A 105 -8.61 7.92 14.10
CA LEU A 105 -8.45 8.34 12.70
C LEU A 105 -8.26 9.86 12.58
N ASP A 106 -8.64 10.62 13.61
CA ASP A 106 -8.44 12.07 13.72
C ASP A 106 -6.99 12.40 14.08
N ASN A 107 -6.08 12.15 13.14
CA ASN A 107 -4.65 12.37 13.33
C ASN A 107 -4.17 13.65 12.62
N ASP A 108 -3.61 14.59 13.39
CA ASP A 108 -3.10 15.87 12.88
C ASP A 108 -1.95 15.71 11.86
N VAL A 109 -1.23 14.58 11.86
CA VAL A 109 -0.19 14.27 10.86
C VAL A 109 -0.79 14.07 9.46
N LEU A 110 -2.05 13.65 9.39
CA LEU A 110 -2.80 13.48 8.14
C LEU A 110 -3.51 14.76 7.69
N LYS A 111 -3.66 15.76 8.57
CA LYS A 111 -4.22 17.09 8.28
C LYS A 111 -3.17 18.07 7.75
N LYS A 112 -2.21 17.61 6.95
CA LYS A 112 -1.24 18.53 6.35
C LYS A 112 -1.91 19.36 5.25
N HIS A 113 -1.72 20.68 5.40
CA HIS A 113 -2.24 21.82 4.65
C HIS A 113 -2.34 21.70 3.13
#